data_AF-A0A0K8QDX0-F1
#
_entry.id   AF-A0A0K8QDX0-F1
#
_cell.length_a   1.000
_cell.length_b   1.000
_cell.length_c   1.000
_cell.angle_alpha   90.00
_cell.angle_beta   90.00
_cell.angle_gamma   90.00
#
_symmetry.space_group_name_H-M   'P 1'
#
loop_
_entity.id
_entity.type
_entity.pdbx_description
1 polymer ?
#
loop_
_entity_poly.entity_id
_entity_poly.type
_entity_poly.pdbx_seq_one_letter_code
_entity_poly.pdbx_strand_id
1 'polypeptide(L)'
;MTALVEEAVEIGDLVRLLTLQTGVSSLVEFTVPHDSHIIGSTVGGIEWPEDATLVAILRDHAPITPSRDDVIDGGDELFFVTTIAAEDGLRGLLSPSAADHGSVDVEEEFSDQSDDDGFDG
;
A
#
# COMPACT_ATOMS: atom_id res chain seq x y z
N MET A 1 -21.00 -9.23 22.25
CA MET A 1 -20.14 -9.30 21.05
C MET A 1 -20.27 -7.99 20.32
N THR A 2 -19.31 -7.08 20.51
CA THR A 2 -19.17 -5.86 19.70
C THR A 2 -17.78 -5.93 19.11
N ALA A 3 -17.68 -6.42 17.87
CA ALA A 3 -16.45 -6.35 17.10
C ALA A 3 -16.24 -4.88 16.74
N LEU A 4 -15.32 -4.22 17.44
CA LEU A 4 -14.74 -2.97 16.99
C LEU A 4 -13.81 -3.36 15.82
N VAL A 5 -14.23 -3.04 14.60
CA VAL A 5 -13.31 -2.95 13.46
C VAL A 5 -12.69 -1.57 13.59
N GLU A 6 -11.49 -1.54 14.18
CA GLU A 6 -10.55 -0.44 14.00
C GLU A 6 -9.87 -0.73 12.66
N GLU A 7 -10.36 -0.11 11.59
CA GLU A 7 -9.70 -0.17 10.29
C GLU A 7 -8.33 0.51 10.46
N ALA A 8 -7.25 -0.27 10.34
CA ALA A 8 -5.90 0.28 10.29
C ALA A 8 -5.75 1.02 8.96
N VAL A 9 -6.04 2.32 8.96
CA VAL A 9 -5.75 3.18 7.82
C VAL A 9 -4.25 3.46 7.86
N GLU A 10 -3.48 2.71 7.07
CA GLU A 10 -2.04 2.90 6.92
C GLU A 10 -1.77 4.16 6.10
N ILE A 11 -1.89 5.33 6.75
CA ILE A 11 -1.55 6.61 6.14
C ILE A 11 -0.05 6.63 5.86
N GLY A 12 0.33 6.87 4.60
CA GLY A 12 1.73 6.89 4.18
C GLY A 12 2.33 5.54 3.83
N ASP A 13 1.50 4.52 3.59
CA ASP A 13 1.91 3.29 2.89
C ASP A 13 1.08 3.06 1.62
N LEU A 14 1.58 2.19 0.73
CA LEU A 14 0.90 1.81 -0.51
C LEU A 14 -0.01 0.61 -0.24
N VAL A 15 -1.32 0.87 -0.22
CA VAL A 15 -2.31 -0.18 0.00
C VAL A 15 -2.72 -0.79 -1.32
N ARG A 16 -2.50 -2.11 -1.48
CA ARG A 16 -2.95 -2.85 -2.66
C ARG A 16 -4.44 -3.18 -2.55
N LEU A 17 -5.26 -2.54 -3.39
CA LEU A 17 -6.70 -2.78 -3.41
C LEU A 17 -7.06 -4.06 -4.15
N LEU A 18 -6.49 -4.27 -5.35
CA LEU A 18 -6.76 -5.45 -6.16
C LEU A 18 -5.65 -5.72 -7.19
N THR A 19 -5.61 -6.97 -7.66
CA THR A 19 -4.78 -7.38 -8.80
C THR A 19 -5.67 -7.55 -10.03
N LEU A 20 -5.27 -6.93 -11.15
CA LEU A 20 -6.01 -7.03 -12.41
C LEU A 20 -5.81 -8.43 -13.03
N GLN A 21 -6.79 -8.87 -13.82
CA GLN A 21 -6.91 -10.25 -14.32
C GLN A 21 -5.68 -10.76 -15.10
N THR A 22 -4.85 -9.87 -15.64
CA THR A 22 -3.62 -10.22 -16.36
C THR A 22 -2.48 -10.64 -15.41
N GLY A 23 -2.67 -10.55 -14.09
CA GLY A 23 -1.73 -11.02 -13.05
C GLY A 23 -0.46 -10.19 -12.91
N VAL A 24 -0.15 -9.33 -13.87
CA VAL A 24 1.05 -8.49 -13.90
C VAL A 24 0.83 -7.08 -13.37
N SER A 25 -0.43 -6.67 -13.17
CA SER A 25 -0.78 -5.31 -12.76
C SER A 25 -1.71 -5.31 -11.55
N SER A 26 -1.54 -4.31 -10.69
CA SER A 26 -2.35 -4.07 -9.50
C SER A 26 -2.82 -2.62 -9.45
N LEU A 27 -3.99 -2.42 -8.85
CA LEU A 27 -4.48 -1.12 -8.45
C LEU A 27 -4.07 -0.91 -7.00
N VAL A 28 -3.31 0.15 -6.75
CA VAL A 28 -2.80 0.52 -5.44
C VAL A 28 -3.26 1.93 -5.09
N GLU A 29 -3.41 2.19 -3.81
CA GLU A 29 -3.79 3.47 -3.23
C GLU A 29 -2.67 3.97 -2.33
N PHE A 30 -2.42 5.28 -2.34
CA PHE A 30 -1.49 5.94 -1.46
C PHE A 30 -2.14 7.18 -0.86
N THR A 31 -2.35 7.17 0.46
CA THR A 31 -2.78 8.37 1.18
C THR A 31 -1.56 9.22 1.53
N VAL A 32 -1.48 10.42 0.99
CA VAL A 32 -0.34 11.33 1.17
C VAL A 32 -0.30 11.82 2.63
N PRO A 33 0.71 11.43 3.44
CA PRO A 33 0.82 11.91 4.81
C PRO A 33 1.16 13.41 4.80
N HIS A 34 0.72 14.16 5.81
CA HIS A 34 0.97 15.61 5.92
C HIS A 34 2.46 16.00 6.03
N ASP A 35 3.35 15.03 6.29
CA ASP A 35 4.81 15.22 6.33
C ASP A 35 5.50 14.70 5.05
N SER A 36 4.73 14.35 4.01
CA SER A 36 5.30 13.80 2.79
C SER A 36 6.11 14.82 2.00
N HIS A 37 7.27 14.40 1.52
CA HIS A 37 8.17 15.22 0.71
C HIS A 37 7.59 15.57 -0.68
N ILE A 38 6.55 14.87 -1.14
CA ILE A 38 5.88 15.17 -2.41
C ILE A 38 4.84 16.30 -2.30
N ILE A 39 4.50 16.74 -1.08
CA ILE A 39 3.56 17.84 -0.88
C ILE A 39 4.08 19.11 -1.55
N GLY A 40 3.21 19.79 -2.28
CA GLY A 40 3.56 20.98 -3.04
C GLY A 40 4.26 20.69 -4.38
N SER A 41 4.57 19.43 -4.68
CA SER A 41 5.05 19.03 -5.99
C SER A 41 3.89 18.84 -6.97
N THR A 42 4.11 19.22 -8.22
CA THR A 42 3.17 18.93 -9.30
C THR A 42 3.29 17.46 -9.73
N VAL A 43 2.17 16.81 -10.06
CA VAL A 43 2.14 15.44 -10.60
C VAL A 43 3.11 15.27 -11.77
N GLY A 44 3.22 16.26 -12.66
CA GLY A 44 4.12 16.22 -13.81
C GLY A 44 5.60 16.45 -13.48
N GLY A 45 5.91 16.89 -12.26
CA GLY A 45 7.27 17.11 -11.78
C GLY A 45 7.87 15.93 -11.02
N ILE A 46 7.04 14.92 -10.73
CA ILE A 46 7.48 13.66 -10.10
C ILE A 46 7.84 12.67 -11.21
N GLU A 47 9.00 12.05 -11.08
CA GLU A 47 9.48 11.03 -12.01
C GLU A 47 8.90 9.67 -11.60
N TRP A 48 7.68 9.40 -12.07
CA TRP A 48 6.99 8.14 -11.80
C TRP A 48 7.71 6.95 -12.45
N PRO A 49 7.66 5.75 -11.84
CA PRO A 49 8.18 4.52 -12.46
C PRO A 49 7.53 4.27 -13.83
N GLU A 50 8.28 3.70 -14.78
CA GLU A 50 7.80 3.48 -16.16
C GLU A 50 6.55 2.58 -16.24
N ASP A 51 6.43 1.62 -15.33
CA ASP A 51 5.29 0.71 -15.23
C ASP A 51 4.26 1.11 -14.17
N ALA A 52 4.25 2.39 -13.75
CA ALA A 52 3.27 2.94 -12.82
C ALA A 52 2.53 4.15 -13.43
N THR A 53 1.22 4.18 -13.29
CA THR A 53 0.37 5.26 -13.82
C THR A 53 -0.60 5.75 -12.75
N LEU A 54 -0.56 7.04 -12.47
CA LEU A 54 -1.57 7.71 -11.64
C LEU A 54 -2.88 7.82 -12.42
N VAL A 55 -3.96 7.25 -11.87
CA VAL A 55 -5.27 7.16 -12.54
C VAL A 55 -6.32 8.07 -11.92
N ALA A 56 -6.23 8.37 -10.63
CA ALA A 56 -7.16 9.25 -9.93
C ALA A 56 -6.50 9.90 -8.72
N ILE A 57 -6.96 11.10 -8.37
CA ILE A 57 -6.67 11.78 -7.10
C ILE A 57 -8.00 11.98 -6.40
N LEU A 58 -8.15 11.54 -5.16
CA LEU A 58 -9.30 11.86 -4.33
C LEU A 58 -8.88 12.94 -3.34
N ARG A 59 -9.62 14.05 -3.37
CA ARG A 59 -9.41 15.19 -2.47
C ARG A 59 -10.76 15.61 -1.90
N ASP A 60 -10.87 15.68 -0.58
CA ASP A 60 -12.14 15.99 0.10
C ASP A 60 -13.29 15.07 -0.35
N HIS A 61 -12.98 13.77 -0.53
CA HIS A 61 -13.90 12.75 -1.07
C HIS A 61 -14.42 13.01 -2.50
N ALA A 62 -13.83 13.96 -3.23
CA ALA A 62 -14.15 14.23 -4.62
C ALA A 62 -13.07 13.64 -5.54
N PRO A 63 -13.44 12.80 -6.52
CA PRO A 63 -12.49 12.29 -7.50
C PRO A 63 -12.10 13.39 -8.51
N ILE A 64 -10.80 13.53 -8.72
CA ILE A 64 -10.16 14.47 -9.64
C ILE A 64 -9.37 13.65 -10.66
N THR A 65 -9.53 13.99 -11.94
CA THR A 65 -8.70 13.42 -13.00
C THR A 65 -7.31 14.05 -12.94
N PRO A 66 -6.24 13.26 -12.77
CA PRO A 66 -4.90 13.79 -12.63
C PRO A 66 -4.42 14.46 -13.92
N SER A 67 -3.89 15.66 -13.78
CA SER A 67 -3.19 16.45 -14.77
C SER A 67 -1.76 16.72 -14.30
N ARG A 68 -0.85 17.02 -15.24
CA ARG A 68 0.55 17.33 -14.92
C ARG A 68 0.70 18.58 -14.05
N ASP A 69 -0.26 19.51 -14.14
CA ASP A 69 -0.27 20.76 -13.39
C ASP A 69 -0.91 20.64 -12.00
N ASP A 70 -1.49 19.49 -11.66
CA ASP A 70 -2.08 19.29 -10.35
C ASP A 70 -1.00 19.21 -9.27
N VAL A 71 -1.20 19.98 -8.21
CA VAL A 71 -0.32 20.00 -7.04
C VAL A 71 -0.83 19.01 -6.02
N ILE A 72 0.06 18.17 -5.51
CA ILE A 72 -0.24 17.18 -4.46
C ILE A 72 -0.31 17.89 -3.10
N ASP A 73 -1.37 17.62 -2.35
CA ASP A 73 -1.61 18.15 -1.02
C ASP A 73 -1.64 17.03 0.03
N GLY A 74 -1.49 17.41 1.31
CA GLY A 74 -1.51 16.44 2.40
C GLY A 74 -2.93 15.95 2.64
N GLY A 75 -3.11 14.63 2.70
CA GLY A 75 -4.43 13.99 2.80
C GLY A 75 -5.08 13.68 1.45
N ASP A 76 -4.42 13.96 0.33
CA ASP A 76 -4.84 13.42 -0.96
C ASP A 76 -4.69 11.90 -0.99
N GLU A 77 -5.65 11.22 -1.62
CA GLU A 77 -5.58 9.78 -1.87
C GLU A 77 -5.26 9.58 -3.36
N LEU A 78 -4.05 9.08 -3.65
CA LEU A 78 -3.55 8.86 -5.00
C LEU A 78 -3.77 7.41 -5.40
N PHE A 79 -4.43 7.19 -6.54
CA PHE A 79 -4.69 5.87 -7.07
C PHE A 79 -3.77 5.60 -8.25
N PHE A 80 -3.06 4.48 -8.19
CA PHE A 80 -2.13 4.07 -9.24
C PHE A 80 -2.48 2.69 -9.78
N VAL A 81 -2.32 2.52 -11.09
CA VAL A 81 -2.19 1.20 -11.70
C VAL A 81 -0.70 0.97 -11.93
N THR A 82 -0.14 -0.06 -11.31
CA THR A 82 1.28 -0.40 -11.39
C THR A 82 1.48 -1.88 -11.65
N THR A 83 2.63 -2.27 -12.20
CA THR A 83 3.05 -3.67 -12.19
C THR A 83 3.62 -4.08 -10.83
N ILE A 84 3.66 -5.39 -10.56
CA ILE A 84 4.29 -5.93 -9.35
C ILE A 84 5.77 -5.53 -9.26
N ALA A 85 6.46 -5.45 -10.40
CA ALA A 85 7.88 -5.08 -10.45
C ALA A 85 8.13 -3.60 -10.13
N ALA A 86 7.20 -2.70 -10.51
CA ALA A 86 7.33 -1.27 -10.27
C ALA A 86 6.75 -0.81 -8.92
N GLU A 87 6.01 -1.66 -8.22
CA GLU A 87 5.41 -1.33 -6.93
C GLU A 87 6.47 -0.97 -5.87
N ASP A 88 7.58 -1.71 -5.80
CA ASP A 88 8.65 -1.40 -4.83
C ASP A 88 9.34 -0.07 -5.14
N GLY A 89 9.51 0.26 -6.43
CA GLY A 89 10.02 1.56 -6.87
C GLY A 89 9.05 2.71 -6.56
N LEU A 90 7.74 2.47 -6.75
CA LEU A 90 6.69 3.42 -6.38
C LEU A 90 6.68 3.65 -4.85
N ARG A 91 6.83 2.58 -4.06
CA ARG A 91 6.90 2.64 -2.60
C ARG A 91 8.13 3.40 -2.13
N GLY A 92 9.30 3.12 -2.70
CA GLY A 92 10.53 3.84 -2.39
C GLY A 92 10.44 5.34 -2.71
N LEU A 93 9.72 5.70 -3.78
CA LEU A 93 9.49 7.10 -4.14
C LEU A 93 8.50 7.81 -3.23
N LEU A 94 7.40 7.16 -2.82
CA LEU A 94 6.32 7.80 -2.05
C LEU A 94 6.55 7.75 -0.53
N SER A 95 7.22 6.69 -0.06
CA SER A 95 7.41 6.37 1.36
C SER A 95 8.85 5.93 1.64
N PRO A 96 9.80 6.87 1.75
CA PRO A 96 11.20 6.55 2.03
C PRO A 96 11.44 5.90 3.41
N SER A 97 10.41 5.76 4.27
CA SER A 97 10.50 5.14 5.61
C SER A 97 9.81 3.77 5.73
N ALA A 98 9.27 3.17 4.65
CA ALA A 98 8.58 1.87 4.68
C ALA A 98 9.53 0.67 4.50
N ALA A 99 10.74 0.73 5.08
CA ALA A 99 11.68 -0.38 5.10
C ALA A 99 11.36 -1.44 6.18
N ASP A 100 10.20 -1.36 6.85
CA ASP A 100 9.83 -2.24 7.96
C ASP A 100 8.33 -2.57 7.87
N HIS A 101 8.00 -3.87 7.95
CA HIS A 101 6.69 -4.52 7.69
C HIS A 101 6.50 -4.94 6.22
N GLY A 102 7.04 -6.08 5.78
CA GLY A 102 6.95 -7.40 6.42
C GLY A 102 5.68 -8.07 5.92
N SER A 103 5.79 -8.80 4.80
CA SER A 103 4.82 -9.83 4.45
C SER A 103 4.60 -10.67 5.71
N VAL A 104 3.37 -10.68 6.24
CA VAL A 104 2.97 -11.69 7.21
C VAL A 104 2.80 -12.97 6.41
N ASP A 105 3.93 -13.64 6.15
CA ASP A 105 3.97 -15.06 5.87
C ASP A 105 3.41 -15.75 7.12
N VAL A 106 2.14 -16.14 7.07
CA VAL A 106 1.53 -16.97 8.12
C VAL A 106 2.09 -18.38 7.96
N GLU A 107 3.32 -18.56 8.43
CA GLU A 107 3.86 -19.86 8.83
C GLU A 107 3.76 -19.94 10.36
N GLU A 108 2.65 -20.46 10.87
CA GLU A 108 2.64 -21.02 12.23
C GLU A 108 2.09 -22.45 12.21
N GLU A 109 3.08 -23.33 12.13
CA GLU A 109 3.23 -24.66 12.71
C GLU A 109 2.20 -25.01 13.82
N PHE A 110 1.43 -26.09 13.59
CA PHE A 110 0.81 -26.83 14.69
C PHE A 110 1.61 -28.12 14.94
N SER A 111 2.55 -27.97 15.87
CA SER A 111 3.04 -28.94 16.85
C SER A 111 2.84 -30.44 16.57
N ASP A 112 3.95 -31.08 16.21
CA ASP A 112 4.24 -32.46 16.60
C ASP A 112 4.29 -32.53 18.14
N GLN A 113 3.32 -33.22 18.76
CA GLN A 113 3.45 -33.75 20.11
C GLN A 113 3.27 -35.25 20.03
N SER A 114 4.33 -35.90 19.57
CA SER A 114 4.59 -37.30 19.85
C SER A 114 5.44 -37.39 21.13
N ASP A 115 4.97 -38.27 22.02
CA ASP A 115 5.72 -39.03 23.02
C ASP A 115 5.87 -38.51 24.46
N ASP A 116 5.86 -39.51 25.36
CA ASP A 116 6.22 -39.53 26.79
C ASP A 116 5.03 -39.32 27.77
N ASP A 117 4.65 -40.22 28.67
CA ASP A 117 5.10 -41.57 29.00
C ASP A 117 4.08 -42.22 29.98
N GLY A 118 4.31 -43.49 30.33
CA GLY A 118 3.34 -44.43 30.90
C GLY A 118 2.70 -44.10 32.25
N PHE A 119 1.50 -44.66 32.46
CA PHE A 119 0.98 -44.98 33.79
C PHE A 119 0.69 -46.48 33.87
N ASP A 120 1.25 -47.06 34.92
CA ASP A 120 1.52 -48.47 35.21
C ASP A 120 0.30 -49.20 35.82
N GLY A 121 0.33 -50.53 35.67
CA GLY A 121 -0.20 -51.59 36.57
C GLY A 121 -1.49 -51.39 37.35
#